data_AF-A0A970IHM1-F1
#
_entry.id   AF-A0A970IHM1-F1
#
_cell.length_a   1.000
_cell.length_b   1.000
_cell.length_c   1.000
_cell.angle_alpha   90.00
_cell.angle_beta   90.00
_cell.angle_gamma   90.00
#
_symmetry.space_group_name_H-M   'P 1'
#
loop_
_entity.id
_entity.type
_entity.pdbx_description
1 polymer ?
#
loop_
_entity_poly.entity_id
_entity_poly.type
_entity_poly.pdbx_seq_one_letter_code
_entity_poly.pdbx_strand_id
1 'polypeptide(L)'
;MGTKKKITKVGGDELSSNTERKPFVPTPESKSKATKLRVIAGVLWALAIAAQVVAISMLFKQPVNMTWIIILIVIDLALAIAGSLLWKKSNRFDPASEKNKFLFFMQSQLGLVVAVIAFLPLVIFILTSKNLDKKQKGILGGIAGAALLIAGLTGIDYNPPSAEEYAEQTARIEELTGQNVVYWTKSGTKYHIYVDCHAINRDATTEIFEGTVAKARELKNITELCKFCEARAEKDRLVDKVEQTDIGEEIKEKVEELIE
;
A
#
# COMPACT_ATOMS: atom_id res chain seq x y z
N MET A 1 16.55 -16.31 24.25
CA MET A 1 17.57 -15.24 24.18
C MET A 1 16.95 -14.04 23.50
N GLY A 2 16.84 -12.90 24.18
CA GLY A 2 16.21 -11.69 23.63
C GLY A 2 17.03 -11.03 22.51
N THR A 3 16.38 -10.18 21.70
CA THR A 3 17.08 -9.41 20.66
C THR A 3 17.99 -8.34 21.26
N LYS A 4 19.17 -8.10 20.65
CA LYS A 4 20.06 -6.97 20.98
C LYS A 4 19.79 -5.73 20.11
N LYS A 5 18.83 -5.80 19.19
CA LYS A 5 18.55 -4.73 18.23
C LYS A 5 17.67 -3.65 18.86
N LYS A 6 17.83 -2.39 18.42
CA LYS A 6 16.98 -1.28 18.85
C LYS A 6 15.53 -1.54 18.44
N ILE A 7 14.61 -1.45 19.39
CA ILE A 7 13.16 -1.55 19.13
C ILE A 7 12.55 -0.14 19.16
N THR A 8 11.82 0.21 18.11
CA THR A 8 11.10 1.47 17.98
C THR A 8 9.60 1.18 17.88
N LYS A 9 8.84 1.62 18.88
CA LYS A 9 7.37 1.44 18.90
C LYS A 9 6.69 2.44 17.98
N VAL A 10 5.72 1.97 17.21
CA VAL A 10 5.03 2.75 16.18
C VAL A 10 3.51 2.63 16.36
N GLY A 11 2.91 3.73 16.82
CA GLY A 11 1.50 3.79 17.21
C GLY A 11 1.32 3.71 18.72
N GLY A 12 0.32 4.43 19.25
CA GLY A 12 0.05 4.56 20.70
C GLY A 12 -1.37 4.14 21.11
N ASP A 13 -2.16 3.58 20.19
CA ASP A 13 -3.53 3.15 20.47
C ASP A 13 -3.57 1.65 20.82
N GLU A 14 -4.47 1.29 21.74
CA GLU A 14 -4.54 0.06 22.53
C GLU A 14 -4.22 -1.23 21.77
N LEU A 15 -3.34 -2.02 22.37
CA LEU A 15 -3.15 -3.44 22.10
C LEU A 15 -4.42 -4.18 22.54
N SER A 16 -5.45 -4.14 21.70
CA SER A 16 -6.75 -4.73 22.01
C SER A 16 -6.65 -6.26 22.07
N SER A 17 -7.05 -6.82 23.21
CA SER A 17 -7.03 -8.27 23.49
C SER A 17 -8.36 -8.97 23.17
N ASN A 18 -9.14 -8.48 22.20
CA ASN A 18 -10.52 -8.90 22.02
C ASN A 18 -10.73 -9.71 20.72
N THR A 19 -10.98 -11.01 20.89
CA THR A 19 -11.02 -12.08 19.85
C THR A 19 -12.21 -12.00 18.88
N GLU A 20 -13.05 -10.96 18.93
CA GLU A 20 -14.15 -10.79 17.98
C GLU A 20 -13.65 -10.20 16.65
N ARG A 21 -13.99 -10.84 15.53
CA ARG A 21 -13.71 -10.35 14.16
C ARG A 21 -14.48 -9.05 13.90
N LYS A 22 -13.90 -7.93 14.32
CA LYS A 22 -14.45 -6.60 14.05
C LYS A 22 -14.05 -6.15 12.64
N PRO A 23 -14.93 -5.42 11.93
CA PRO A 23 -14.55 -4.77 10.69
C PRO A 23 -13.39 -3.81 10.95
N PHE A 24 -12.40 -3.80 10.06
CA PHE A 24 -11.29 -2.86 10.19
C PHE A 24 -11.80 -1.43 10.04
N VAL A 25 -11.49 -0.60 11.04
CA VAL A 25 -11.78 0.83 11.02
C VAL A 25 -10.45 1.58 11.19
N PRO A 26 -10.05 2.43 10.23
CA PRO A 26 -8.84 3.24 10.36
C PRO A 26 -8.90 4.15 11.57
N THR A 27 -7.77 4.35 12.24
CA THR A 27 -7.68 5.33 13.34
C THR A 27 -7.92 6.75 12.80
N PRO A 28 -8.35 7.70 13.64
CA PRO A 28 -8.53 9.09 13.23
C PRO A 28 -7.25 9.70 12.63
N GLU A 29 -6.09 9.32 13.16
CA GLU A 29 -4.78 9.75 12.64
C GLU A 29 -4.53 9.22 11.22
N SER A 30 -4.77 7.92 10.99
CA SER A 30 -4.61 7.29 9.67
C SER A 30 -5.57 7.88 8.66
N LYS A 31 -6.84 8.09 9.04
CA LYS A 31 -7.85 8.73 8.19
C LYS A 31 -7.43 10.15 7.79
N SER A 32 -6.94 10.95 8.74
CA SER A 32 -6.44 12.31 8.46
C SER A 32 -5.26 12.31 7.49
N LYS A 33 -4.29 11.39 7.68
CA LYS A 33 -3.16 11.20 6.75
C LYS A 33 -3.65 10.80 5.35
N ALA A 34 -4.62 9.89 5.25
CA ALA A 34 -5.21 9.49 3.99
C ALA A 34 -5.85 10.68 3.27
N THR A 35 -6.69 11.46 3.96
CA THR A 35 -7.35 12.64 3.39
C THR A 35 -6.33 13.66 2.89
N LYS A 36 -5.28 13.96 3.67
CA LYS A 36 -4.22 14.89 3.24
C LYS A 36 -3.54 14.42 1.96
N LEU A 37 -3.19 13.13 1.87
CA LEU A 37 -2.57 12.56 0.67
C LEU A 37 -3.51 12.62 -0.55
N ARG A 38 -4.79 12.32 -0.37
CA ARG A 38 -5.82 12.41 -1.43
C ARG A 38 -6.00 13.83 -1.93
N VAL A 39 -6.03 14.82 -1.04
CA VAL A 39 -6.13 16.24 -1.42
C VAL A 39 -4.91 16.66 -2.24
N ILE A 40 -3.70 16.33 -1.79
CA ILE A 40 -2.48 16.64 -2.54
C ILE A 40 -2.49 15.95 -3.91
N ALA A 41 -2.87 14.67 -3.97
CA ALA A 41 -3.00 13.93 -5.23
C ALA A 41 -4.03 14.60 -6.17
N GLY A 42 -5.19 14.99 -5.66
CA GLY A 42 -6.23 15.69 -6.41
C GLY A 42 -5.74 17.05 -6.97
N VAL A 43 -4.97 17.81 -6.19
CA VAL A 43 -4.36 19.06 -6.66
C VAL A 43 -3.35 18.81 -7.76
N LEU A 44 -2.48 17.80 -7.61
CA LEU A 44 -1.51 17.44 -8.67
C LEU A 44 -2.21 17.04 -9.96
N TRP A 45 -3.29 16.27 -9.86
CA TRP A 45 -4.10 15.91 -11.03
C TRP A 45 -4.83 17.09 -11.65
N ALA A 46 -5.35 18.03 -10.87
CA ALA A 46 -5.93 19.25 -11.40
C ALA A 46 -4.89 20.08 -12.17
N LEU A 47 -3.65 20.17 -11.64
CA LEU A 47 -2.54 20.82 -12.33
C LEU A 47 -2.11 20.09 -13.60
N ALA A 48 -2.13 18.75 -13.59
CA ALA A 48 -1.87 17.91 -14.76
C ALA A 48 -2.87 18.19 -15.89
N ILE A 49 -4.18 18.17 -15.56
CA ILE A 49 -5.25 18.50 -16.51
C ILE A 49 -5.13 19.96 -17.00
N ALA A 50 -4.73 20.90 -16.14
CA ALA A 50 -4.48 22.27 -16.57
C ALA A 50 -3.32 22.36 -17.58
N ALA A 51 -2.22 21.63 -17.34
CA ALA A 51 -1.10 21.54 -18.30
C ALA A 51 -1.55 20.93 -19.63
N GLN A 52 -2.38 19.88 -19.60
CA GLN A 52 -3.01 19.29 -20.78
C GLN A 52 -3.82 20.32 -21.57
N VAL A 53 -4.71 21.07 -20.91
CA VAL A 53 -5.55 22.09 -21.56
C VAL A 53 -4.69 23.18 -22.20
N VAL A 54 -3.63 23.62 -21.51
CA VAL A 54 -2.67 24.59 -22.07
C VAL A 54 -1.98 24.00 -23.31
N ALA A 55 -1.50 22.76 -23.26
CA ALA A 55 -0.87 22.10 -24.39
C ALA A 55 -1.81 21.99 -25.60
N ILE A 56 -3.07 21.61 -25.37
CA ILE A 56 -4.11 21.57 -26.42
C ILE A 56 -4.34 22.98 -26.99
N SER A 57 -4.46 24.00 -26.16
CA SER A 57 -4.66 25.38 -26.62
C SER A 57 -3.52 25.88 -27.52
N MET A 58 -2.28 25.43 -27.27
CA MET A 58 -1.11 25.78 -28.08
C MET A 58 -1.13 25.12 -29.46
N LEU A 59 -1.82 23.99 -29.64
CA LEU A 59 -2.00 23.38 -30.97
C LEU A 59 -2.83 24.25 -31.92
N PHE A 60 -3.61 25.19 -31.39
CA PHE A 60 -4.43 26.12 -32.16
C PHE A 60 -3.72 27.44 -32.47
N LYS A 61 -2.55 27.70 -31.88
CA LYS A 61 -1.76 28.91 -32.12
C LYS A 61 -0.67 28.65 -33.17
N GLN A 62 -0.65 29.46 -34.23
CA GLN A 62 0.36 29.41 -35.28
C GLN A 62 1.46 30.46 -35.04
N PRO A 63 2.77 30.14 -35.20
CA PRO A 63 3.32 28.80 -35.46
C PRO A 63 3.28 27.90 -34.22
N VAL A 64 3.06 26.59 -34.42
CA VAL A 64 3.02 25.63 -33.31
C VAL A 64 4.41 25.44 -32.69
N ASN A 65 4.53 25.75 -31.40
CA ASN A 65 5.77 25.54 -30.66
C ASN A 65 5.82 24.14 -30.03
N MET A 66 6.43 23.19 -30.73
CA MET A 66 6.53 21.79 -30.29
C MET A 66 7.30 21.63 -28.99
N THR A 67 8.35 22.44 -28.76
CA THR A 67 9.19 22.33 -27.57
C THR A 67 8.38 22.56 -26.29
N TRP A 68 7.53 23.60 -26.28
CA TRP A 68 6.67 23.87 -25.12
C TRP A 68 5.62 22.78 -24.91
N ILE A 69 5.03 22.24 -25.98
CA ILE A 69 4.07 21.13 -25.87
C ILE A 69 4.73 19.90 -25.25
N ILE A 70 5.96 19.57 -25.67
CA ILE A 70 6.71 18.45 -25.11
C ILE A 70 7.02 18.69 -23.63
N ILE A 71 7.45 19.89 -23.25
CA ILE A 71 7.70 20.25 -21.85
C ILE A 71 6.41 20.08 -21.02
N LEU A 72 5.27 20.53 -21.53
CA LEU A 72 3.98 20.38 -20.86
C LEU A 72 3.57 18.91 -20.72
N ILE A 73 3.79 18.07 -21.73
CA ILE A 73 3.54 16.62 -21.64
C ILE A 73 4.41 15.98 -20.54
N VAL A 74 5.68 16.38 -20.43
CA VAL A 74 6.58 15.84 -19.39
C VAL A 74 6.16 16.29 -17.99
N ILE A 75 5.76 17.56 -17.83
CA ILE A 75 5.23 18.09 -16.57
C ILE A 75 3.94 17.37 -16.17
N ASP A 76 3.00 17.24 -17.11
CA ASP A 76 1.75 16.50 -16.94
C ASP A 76 2.03 15.06 -16.48
N LEU A 77 2.96 14.36 -17.15
CA LEU A 77 3.32 12.98 -16.81
C LEU A 77 3.87 12.87 -15.39
N ALA A 78 4.76 13.78 -14.99
CA ALA A 78 5.31 13.80 -13.64
C ALA A 78 4.22 14.04 -12.58
N LEU A 79 3.30 14.98 -12.83
CA LEU A 79 2.19 15.29 -11.93
C LEU A 79 1.19 14.14 -11.82
N ALA A 80 0.82 13.52 -12.95
CA ALA A 80 -0.09 12.38 -13.00
C ALA A 80 0.46 11.15 -12.25
N ILE A 81 1.75 10.84 -12.43
CA ILE A 81 2.45 9.77 -11.71
C ILE A 81 2.51 10.09 -10.21
N ALA A 82 2.95 11.30 -9.84
CA ALA A 82 3.07 11.69 -8.44
C ALA A 82 1.72 11.63 -7.73
N GLY A 83 0.65 12.14 -8.35
CA GLY A 83 -0.71 12.04 -7.83
C GLY A 83 -1.15 10.59 -7.64
N SER A 84 -0.89 9.71 -8.63
CA SER A 84 -1.23 8.28 -8.55
C SER A 84 -0.50 7.56 -7.43
N LEU A 85 0.80 7.84 -7.23
CA LEU A 85 1.58 7.25 -6.15
C LEU A 85 1.08 7.70 -4.76
N LEU A 86 0.76 8.98 -4.61
CA LEU A 86 0.20 9.52 -3.37
C LEU A 86 -1.20 8.97 -3.09
N TRP A 87 -2.03 8.82 -4.11
CA TRP A 87 -3.36 8.24 -4.00
C TRP A 87 -3.30 6.78 -3.54
N LYS A 88 -2.47 5.95 -4.18
CA LYS A 88 -2.23 4.55 -3.76
C LYS A 88 -1.72 4.48 -2.33
N LYS A 89 -0.80 5.38 -1.94
CA LYS A 89 -0.33 5.46 -0.57
C LYS A 89 -1.46 5.81 0.40
N SER A 90 -2.35 6.72 0.03
CA SER A 90 -3.51 7.10 0.86
C SER A 90 -4.45 5.92 1.13
N ASN A 91 -4.62 5.03 0.15
CA ASN A 91 -5.48 3.85 0.28
C ASN A 91 -4.97 2.85 1.32
N ARG A 92 -3.68 2.89 1.68
CA ARG A 92 -3.12 2.06 2.76
C ARG A 92 -3.50 2.58 4.15
N PHE A 93 -3.80 3.87 4.27
CA PHE A 93 -4.21 4.48 5.52
C PHE A 93 -5.72 4.43 5.73
N ASP A 94 -6.49 4.36 4.65
CA ASP A 94 -7.95 4.32 4.69
C ASP A 94 -8.46 3.45 3.53
N PRO A 95 -8.30 2.12 3.62
CA PRO A 95 -8.70 1.18 2.57
C PRO A 95 -10.23 1.13 2.44
N ALA A 96 -10.72 1.00 1.21
CA ALA A 96 -12.13 0.79 0.95
C ALA A 96 -12.55 -0.65 1.30
N SER A 97 -13.83 -0.84 1.61
CA SER A 97 -14.41 -2.18 1.75
C SER A 97 -14.70 -2.78 0.37
N GLU A 98 -14.30 -4.02 0.15
CA GLU A 98 -14.61 -4.79 -1.07
C GLU A 98 -16.11 -5.05 -1.25
N LYS A 99 -16.89 -4.98 -0.16
CA LYS A 99 -18.35 -5.12 -0.20
C LYS A 99 -18.99 -4.03 -1.06
N ASN A 100 -18.40 -2.83 -1.08
CA ASN A 100 -18.81 -1.78 -2.01
C ASN A 100 -17.89 -1.77 -3.23
N LYS A 101 -18.20 -2.64 -4.20
CA LYS A 101 -17.40 -2.82 -5.43
C LYS A 101 -17.15 -1.52 -6.18
N PHE A 102 -18.14 -0.61 -6.24
CA PHE A 102 -18.00 0.65 -6.95
C PHE A 102 -17.00 1.58 -6.25
N LEU A 103 -17.16 1.81 -4.94
CA LEU A 103 -16.22 2.63 -4.18
C LEU A 103 -14.82 2.00 -4.16
N PHE A 104 -14.74 0.68 -3.98
CA PHE A 104 -13.48 -0.05 -4.02
C PHE A 104 -12.76 0.12 -5.36
N PHE A 105 -13.49 -0.03 -6.48
CA PHE A 105 -12.93 0.18 -7.82
C PHE A 105 -12.47 1.63 -8.02
N MET A 106 -13.35 2.61 -7.75
CA MET A 106 -13.03 4.02 -7.97
C MET A 106 -11.85 4.46 -7.10
N GLN A 107 -11.79 4.03 -5.85
CA GLN A 107 -10.69 4.35 -4.96
C GLN A 107 -9.39 3.65 -5.38
N SER A 108 -9.45 2.43 -5.89
CA SER A 108 -8.26 1.66 -6.27
C SER A 108 -7.68 2.07 -7.62
N GLN A 109 -8.54 2.41 -8.59
CA GLN A 109 -8.15 2.64 -9.98
C GLN A 109 -8.24 4.11 -10.41
N LEU A 110 -8.42 5.05 -9.47
CA LEU A 110 -8.56 6.47 -9.80
C LEU A 110 -7.37 7.01 -10.59
N GLY A 111 -6.15 6.56 -10.28
CA GLY A 111 -4.94 6.96 -11.00
C GLY A 111 -4.99 6.60 -12.48
N LEU A 112 -5.50 5.41 -12.84
CA LEU A 112 -5.70 5.01 -14.24
C LEU A 112 -6.74 5.90 -14.92
N VAL A 113 -7.88 6.13 -14.27
CA VAL A 113 -8.96 6.96 -14.82
C VAL A 113 -8.47 8.37 -15.11
N VAL A 114 -7.74 8.97 -14.17
CA VAL A 114 -7.18 10.31 -14.33
C VAL A 114 -6.10 10.34 -15.41
N ALA A 115 -5.24 9.32 -15.53
CA ALA A 115 -4.26 9.23 -16.61
C ALA A 115 -4.92 9.23 -18.00
N VAL A 116 -6.04 8.52 -18.16
CA VAL A 116 -6.82 8.54 -19.41
C VAL A 116 -7.35 9.95 -19.68
N ILE A 117 -7.93 10.61 -18.68
CA ILE A 117 -8.45 11.98 -18.81
C ILE A 117 -7.32 12.97 -19.16
N ALA A 118 -6.15 12.84 -18.53
CA ALA A 118 -5.02 13.76 -18.69
C ALA A 118 -4.25 13.60 -20.02
N PHE A 119 -4.27 12.43 -20.68
CA PHE A 119 -3.51 12.25 -21.93
C PHE A 119 -4.36 11.93 -23.16
N LEU A 120 -5.48 11.21 -23.03
CA LEU A 120 -6.23 10.74 -24.20
C LEU A 120 -6.77 11.90 -25.06
N PRO A 121 -7.40 12.95 -24.51
CA PRO A 121 -7.79 14.12 -25.29
C PRO A 121 -6.62 14.72 -26.07
N LEU A 122 -5.47 14.95 -25.42
CA LEU A 122 -4.29 15.52 -26.07
C LEU A 122 -3.80 14.67 -27.25
N VAL A 123 -3.73 13.33 -27.08
CA VAL A 123 -3.38 12.40 -28.18
C VAL A 123 -4.34 12.57 -29.36
N ILE A 124 -5.65 12.59 -29.10
CA ILE A 124 -6.68 12.76 -30.14
C ILE A 124 -6.51 14.11 -30.85
N PHE A 125 -6.33 15.20 -30.11
CA PHE A 125 -6.15 16.54 -30.68
C PHE A 125 -4.87 16.66 -31.52
N ILE A 126 -3.77 16.03 -31.10
CA ILE A 126 -2.53 16.00 -31.89
C ILE A 126 -2.77 15.28 -33.23
N LEU A 127 -3.35 14.08 -33.19
CA LEU A 127 -3.54 13.26 -34.40
C LEU A 127 -4.54 13.89 -35.38
N THR A 128 -5.56 14.57 -34.86
CA THR A 128 -6.62 15.20 -35.68
C THR A 128 -6.31 16.66 -36.07
N SER A 129 -5.30 17.29 -35.49
CA SER A 129 -4.96 18.71 -35.75
C SER A 129 -4.63 18.97 -37.22
N LYS A 130 -5.19 20.03 -37.81
CA LYS A 130 -4.82 20.49 -39.16
C LYS A 130 -3.57 21.38 -39.17
N ASN A 131 -3.14 21.82 -37.99
CA ASN A 131 -2.02 22.74 -37.79
C ASN A 131 -0.65 22.05 -37.73
N LEU A 132 -0.63 20.72 -37.79
CA LEU A 132 0.57 19.89 -37.71
C LEU A 132 0.76 19.08 -38.99
N ASP A 133 1.99 19.00 -39.48
CA ASP A 133 2.34 18.07 -40.56
C ASP A 133 2.43 16.62 -40.06
N LYS A 134 2.58 15.66 -41.00
CA LYS A 134 2.65 14.22 -40.68
C LYS A 134 3.79 13.86 -39.71
N LYS A 135 4.94 14.52 -39.83
CA LYS A 135 6.12 14.25 -38.99
C LYS A 135 5.89 14.79 -37.57
N GLN A 136 5.37 16.01 -37.45
CA GLN A 136 5.06 16.64 -36.17
C GLN A 136 3.99 15.84 -35.41
N LYS A 137 2.93 15.38 -36.10
CA LYS A 137 1.93 14.48 -35.51
C LYS A 137 2.53 13.17 -35.03
N GLY A 138 3.42 12.57 -35.81
CA GLY A 138 4.12 11.35 -35.42
C GLY A 138 4.95 11.53 -34.14
N ILE A 139 5.70 12.64 -34.05
CA ILE A 139 6.54 12.93 -32.88
C ILE A 139 5.68 13.23 -31.64
N LEU A 140 4.80 14.23 -31.72
CA LEU A 140 3.98 14.64 -30.56
C LEU A 140 2.99 13.55 -30.16
N GLY A 141 2.37 12.88 -31.13
CA GLY A 141 1.42 11.80 -30.88
C GLY A 141 2.10 10.57 -30.27
N GLY A 142 3.32 10.25 -30.73
CA GLY A 142 4.14 9.19 -30.13
C GLY A 142 4.51 9.50 -28.68
N ILE A 143 4.98 10.72 -28.39
CA ILE A 143 5.35 11.12 -27.01
C ILE A 143 4.12 11.12 -26.10
N ALA A 144 3.01 11.73 -26.51
CA ALA A 144 1.78 11.77 -25.72
C ALA A 144 1.17 10.37 -25.53
N GLY A 145 1.22 9.51 -26.56
CA GLY A 145 0.78 8.11 -26.47
C GLY A 145 1.65 7.29 -25.50
N ALA A 146 2.97 7.45 -25.55
CA ALA A 146 3.87 6.82 -24.59
C ALA A 146 3.61 7.31 -23.16
N ALA A 147 3.40 8.62 -22.97
CA ALA A 147 3.05 9.20 -21.68
C ALA A 147 1.74 8.62 -21.12
N LEU A 148 0.68 8.49 -21.95
CA LEU A 148 -0.57 7.85 -21.57
C LEU A 148 -0.35 6.42 -21.07
N LEU A 149 0.45 5.62 -21.78
CA LEU A 149 0.74 4.24 -21.38
C LEU A 149 1.50 4.18 -20.05
N ILE A 150 2.53 5.00 -19.88
CA ILE A 150 3.33 5.05 -18.65
C ILE A 150 2.46 5.49 -17.47
N ALA A 151 1.69 6.57 -17.63
CA ALA A 151 0.80 7.07 -16.60
C ALA A 151 -0.30 6.06 -16.27
N GLY A 152 -0.91 5.43 -17.28
CA GLY A 152 -1.94 4.41 -17.10
C GLY A 152 -1.44 3.19 -16.34
N LEU A 153 -0.32 2.59 -16.76
CA LEU A 153 0.29 1.45 -16.07
C LEU A 153 0.71 1.80 -14.64
N THR A 154 1.23 3.00 -14.43
CA THR A 154 1.58 3.48 -13.09
C THR A 154 0.34 3.79 -12.24
N GLY A 155 -0.77 4.13 -12.86
CA GLY A 155 -2.06 4.43 -12.22
C GLY A 155 -2.79 3.19 -11.71
N ILE A 156 -2.57 2.01 -12.31
CA ILE A 156 -3.24 0.76 -11.93
C ILE A 156 -2.75 0.27 -10.57
N ASP A 157 -3.67 0.08 -9.61
CA ASP A 157 -3.35 -0.63 -8.36
C ASP A 157 -3.60 -2.13 -8.55
N TYR A 158 -2.53 -2.91 -8.64
CA TYR A 158 -2.59 -4.36 -8.91
C TYR A 158 -2.91 -5.20 -7.66
N ASN A 159 -2.66 -4.65 -6.48
CA ASN A 159 -2.98 -5.30 -5.21
C ASN A 159 -3.59 -4.27 -4.25
N PRO A 160 -4.80 -3.78 -4.56
CA PRO A 160 -5.42 -2.71 -3.78
C PRO A 160 -5.75 -3.19 -2.37
N PRO A 161 -5.37 -2.44 -1.32
CA PRO A 161 -5.69 -2.80 0.05
C PRO A 161 -7.20 -2.69 0.32
N SER A 162 -7.77 -3.70 0.96
CA SER A 162 -9.18 -3.69 1.42
C SER A 162 -9.31 -3.72 2.93
N ALA A 163 -10.42 -3.18 3.46
CA ALA A 163 -10.70 -3.22 4.89
C ALA A 163 -10.85 -4.68 5.39
N GLU A 164 -11.38 -5.56 4.56
CA GLU A 164 -11.51 -6.99 4.84
C GLU A 164 -10.15 -7.66 5.01
N GLU A 165 -9.19 -7.40 4.13
CA GLU A 165 -7.85 -7.97 4.23
C GLU A 165 -7.10 -7.51 5.49
N TYR A 166 -7.30 -6.25 5.91
CA TYR A 166 -6.73 -5.74 7.16
C TYR A 166 -7.34 -6.43 8.38
N ALA A 167 -8.67 -6.65 8.35
CA ALA A 167 -9.38 -7.34 9.42
C ALA A 167 -8.95 -8.81 9.50
N GLU A 168 -8.81 -9.50 8.37
CA GLU A 168 -8.39 -10.90 8.30
C GLU A 168 -6.96 -11.08 8.84
N GLN A 169 -6.02 -10.24 8.39
CA GLN A 169 -4.63 -10.32 8.86
C GLN A 169 -4.51 -9.99 10.35
N THR A 170 -5.26 -9.00 10.84
CA THR A 170 -5.30 -8.68 12.27
C THR A 170 -5.83 -9.86 13.07
N ALA A 171 -6.97 -10.43 12.66
CA ALA A 171 -7.57 -11.59 13.32
C ALA A 171 -6.64 -12.80 13.31
N ARG A 172 -5.89 -13.04 12.22
CA ARG A 172 -4.91 -14.11 12.13
C ARG A 172 -3.78 -13.94 13.14
N ILE A 173 -3.28 -12.72 13.34
CA ILE A 173 -2.22 -12.46 14.32
C ILE A 173 -2.75 -12.59 15.75
N GLU A 174 -3.94 -12.06 16.03
CA GLU A 174 -4.59 -12.20 17.33
C GLU A 174 -4.91 -13.67 17.64
N GLU A 175 -5.31 -14.47 16.65
CA GLU A 175 -5.53 -15.91 16.82
C GLU A 175 -4.24 -16.66 17.17
N LEU A 176 -3.10 -16.26 16.57
CA LEU A 176 -1.82 -16.92 16.79
C LEU A 176 -1.11 -16.49 18.08
N THR A 177 -1.37 -15.28 18.58
CA THR A 177 -0.56 -14.68 19.66
C THR A 177 -1.37 -14.09 20.81
N GLY A 178 -2.69 -13.99 20.67
CA GLY A 178 -3.58 -13.30 21.62
C GLY A 178 -3.49 -11.77 21.60
N GLN A 179 -2.64 -11.18 20.75
CA GLN A 179 -2.43 -9.73 20.67
C GLN A 179 -2.23 -9.29 19.21
N ASN A 180 -2.52 -8.02 18.90
CA ASN A 180 -2.21 -7.43 17.59
C ASN A 180 -0.82 -6.76 17.60
N VAL A 181 0.23 -7.53 17.89
CA VAL A 181 1.62 -7.05 17.87
C VAL A 181 2.41 -7.76 16.80
N VAL A 182 3.03 -6.97 15.92
CA VAL A 182 3.99 -7.46 14.94
C VAL A 182 5.23 -6.58 14.90
N TYR A 183 6.29 -7.18 14.37
CA TYR A 183 7.62 -6.61 14.25
C TYR A 183 8.06 -6.62 12.79
N TRP A 184 8.71 -5.55 12.33
CA TRP A 184 9.27 -5.47 10.99
C TRP A 184 10.52 -4.59 10.97
N THR A 185 11.25 -4.61 9.86
CA THR A 185 12.44 -3.76 9.67
C THR A 185 12.22 -2.77 8.53
N LYS A 186 13.12 -1.79 8.42
CA LYS A 186 13.05 -0.76 7.36
C LYS A 186 13.08 -1.34 5.95
N SER A 187 13.81 -2.44 5.72
CA SER A 187 13.96 -3.10 4.41
C SER A 187 13.17 -4.40 4.28
N GLY A 188 12.61 -4.94 5.37
CA GLY A 188 11.82 -6.18 5.35
C GLY A 188 10.53 -6.05 4.54
N THR A 189 10.10 -7.18 3.99
CA THR A 189 8.85 -7.34 3.23
C THR A 189 7.81 -8.20 3.96
N LYS A 190 8.14 -8.69 5.15
CA LYS A 190 7.31 -9.55 6.00
C LYS A 190 7.28 -8.99 7.41
N TYR A 191 6.16 -9.16 8.09
CA TYR A 191 6.08 -8.90 9.52
C TYR A 191 6.27 -10.20 10.29
N HIS A 192 6.72 -10.06 11.53
CA HIS A 192 7.11 -11.14 12.43
C HIS A 192 6.33 -10.99 13.72
N ILE A 193 5.94 -12.10 14.35
CA ILE A 193 5.31 -12.09 15.68
C ILE A 193 6.32 -12.31 16.80
N TYR A 194 7.49 -12.87 16.49
CA TYR A 194 8.57 -13.07 17.45
C TYR A 194 9.77 -12.18 17.12
N VAL A 195 10.19 -11.38 18.09
CA VAL A 195 11.35 -10.47 17.97
C VAL A 195 12.69 -11.22 17.88
N ASP A 196 12.73 -12.45 18.41
CA ASP A 196 13.91 -13.33 18.38
C ASP A 196 14.00 -14.17 17.10
N CYS A 197 13.06 -14.02 16.16
CA CYS A 197 13.08 -14.75 14.91
C CYS A 197 14.38 -14.48 14.13
N HIS A 198 15.11 -15.54 13.78
CA HIS A 198 16.38 -15.41 13.04
C HIS A 198 16.24 -14.61 11.73
N ALA A 199 15.06 -14.65 11.09
CA ALA A 199 14.81 -13.97 9.83
C ALA A 199 14.71 -12.44 9.98
N ILE A 200 14.28 -11.93 11.15
CA ILE A 200 14.28 -10.49 11.45
C ILE A 200 15.58 -10.06 12.14
N ASN A 201 16.18 -10.94 12.93
CA ASN A 201 17.34 -10.64 13.77
C ASN A 201 18.68 -10.96 13.07
N ARG A 202 18.87 -10.41 11.86
CA ARG A 202 20.10 -10.57 11.08
C ARG A 202 21.15 -9.53 11.49
N ASP A 203 22.40 -9.74 11.13
CA ASP A 203 23.48 -8.78 11.40
C ASP A 203 23.22 -7.43 10.73
N ALA A 204 22.68 -7.44 9.51
CA ALA A 204 22.27 -6.25 8.76
C ALA A 204 21.08 -5.50 9.38
N THR A 205 20.34 -6.11 10.33
CA THR A 205 19.26 -5.44 11.03
C THR A 205 19.82 -4.52 12.10
N THR A 206 19.55 -3.22 11.98
CA THR A 206 19.95 -2.21 12.97
C THR A 206 18.80 -1.78 13.87
N GLU A 207 17.58 -1.72 13.32
CA GLU A 207 16.37 -1.26 13.99
C GLU A 207 15.18 -2.16 13.63
N ILE A 208 14.40 -2.50 14.65
CA ILE A 208 13.15 -3.25 14.55
C ILE A 208 12.02 -2.31 14.97
N PHE A 209 10.98 -2.23 14.16
CA PHE A 209 9.75 -1.51 14.48
C PHE A 209 8.75 -2.48 15.09
N GLU A 210 8.06 -2.03 16.15
CA GLU A 210 6.98 -2.74 16.84
C GLU A 210 5.69 -1.96 16.65
N GLY A 211 4.59 -2.65 16.32
CA GLY A 211 3.27 -2.04 16.20
C GLY A 211 2.22 -3.04 15.72
N THR A 212 1.06 -2.55 15.30
CA THR A 212 -0.03 -3.41 14.80
C THR A 212 0.17 -3.83 13.34
N VAL A 213 -0.56 -4.86 12.89
CA VAL A 213 -0.62 -5.25 11.47
C VAL A 213 -0.97 -4.06 10.58
N ALA A 214 -1.95 -3.25 11.01
CA ALA A 214 -2.36 -2.05 10.29
C ALA A 214 -1.19 -1.05 10.13
N LYS A 215 -0.40 -0.81 11.18
CA LYS A 215 0.76 0.10 11.11
C LYS A 215 1.88 -0.43 10.21
N ALA A 216 2.14 -1.73 10.24
CA ALA A 216 3.08 -2.37 9.32
C ALA A 216 2.65 -2.15 7.85
N ARG A 217 1.35 -2.23 7.58
CA ARG A 217 0.80 -2.06 6.24
C ARG A 217 0.75 -0.60 5.78
N GLU A 218 0.35 0.31 6.65
CA GLU A 218 0.37 1.76 6.39
C GLU A 218 1.76 2.26 5.99
N LEU A 219 2.80 1.81 6.69
CA LEU A 219 4.16 2.33 6.54
C LEU A 219 4.97 1.60 5.46
N LYS A 220 4.77 0.29 5.34
CA LYS A 220 5.63 -0.58 4.51
C LYS A 220 4.86 -1.40 3.49
N ASN A 221 3.53 -1.37 3.50
CA ASN A 221 2.67 -2.21 2.66
C ASN A 221 2.99 -3.70 2.78
N ILE A 222 3.28 -4.16 4.01
CA ILE A 222 3.55 -5.56 4.28
C ILE A 222 2.23 -6.33 4.31
N THR A 223 2.15 -7.40 3.53
CA THR A 223 0.94 -8.23 3.39
C THR A 223 1.17 -9.67 3.85
N GLU A 224 2.40 -10.03 4.21
CA GLU A 224 2.78 -11.41 4.51
C GLU A 224 3.37 -11.56 5.91
N LEU A 225 2.93 -12.62 6.60
CA LEU A 225 3.54 -13.13 7.82
C LEU A 225 4.79 -13.95 7.50
N CYS A 226 5.81 -13.85 8.35
CA CYS A 226 6.96 -14.74 8.30
C CYS A 226 6.56 -16.20 8.56
N LYS A 227 6.74 -17.07 7.56
CA LYS A 227 6.42 -18.52 7.65
C LYS A 227 7.06 -19.24 8.84
N PHE A 228 8.28 -18.84 9.24
CA PHE A 228 8.93 -19.41 10.42
C PHE A 228 8.24 -19.01 11.72
N CYS A 229 7.75 -17.78 11.78
CA CYS A 229 6.99 -17.31 12.93
C CYS A 229 5.63 -17.99 12.98
N GLU A 230 4.95 -18.10 11.83
CA GLU A 230 3.68 -18.80 11.70
C GLU A 230 3.77 -20.25 12.16
N ALA A 231 4.73 -21.01 11.63
CA ALA A 231 4.92 -22.42 12.01
C ALA A 231 5.25 -22.60 13.51
N ARG A 232 6.02 -21.66 14.09
CA ARG A 232 6.31 -21.67 15.52
C ARG A 232 5.04 -21.42 16.34
N ALA A 233 4.26 -20.41 15.99
CA ALA A 233 3.04 -20.07 16.72
C ALA A 233 1.96 -21.15 16.60
N GLU A 234 1.83 -21.78 15.44
CA GLU A 234 0.94 -22.94 15.27
C GLU A 234 1.37 -24.10 16.16
N LYS A 235 2.67 -24.37 16.26
CA LYS A 235 3.20 -25.41 17.17
C LYS A 235 2.93 -25.06 18.63
N ASP A 236 3.26 -23.85 19.06
CA ASP A 236 3.08 -23.40 20.45
C ASP A 236 1.60 -23.54 20.86
N ARG A 237 0.66 -23.12 19.99
CA ARG A 237 -0.78 -23.26 20.22
C ARG A 237 -1.26 -24.71 20.27
N LEU A 238 -0.65 -25.61 19.50
CA LEU A 238 -0.96 -27.05 19.58
C LEU A 238 -0.49 -27.63 20.91
N VAL A 239 0.69 -27.23 21.39
CA VAL A 239 1.20 -27.61 22.70
C VAL A 239 0.25 -27.12 23.80
N ASP A 240 -0.12 -25.84 23.79
CA ASP A 240 -1.06 -25.27 24.77
C ASP A 240 -2.41 -26.03 24.79
N LYS A 241 -2.93 -26.40 23.62
CA LYS A 241 -4.16 -27.19 23.51
C LYS A 241 -4.01 -28.59 24.10
N VAL A 242 -2.87 -29.25 23.90
CA VAL A 242 -2.62 -30.58 24.44
C VAL A 242 -2.43 -30.50 25.96
N GLU A 243 -1.70 -29.50 26.47
CA GLU A 243 -1.55 -29.27 27.90
C GLU A 243 -2.89 -29.02 28.62
N GLN A 244 -3.89 -28.45 27.92
CA GLN A 244 -5.24 -28.23 28.44
C GLN A 244 -6.16 -29.47 28.37
N THR A 245 -5.66 -30.62 27.90
CA THR A 245 -6.42 -31.88 27.93
C THR A 245 -6.05 -32.71 29.15
N ASP A 246 -6.97 -33.58 29.59
CA ASP A 246 -6.73 -34.53 30.69
C ASP A 246 -5.45 -35.35 30.50
N ILE A 247 -5.11 -35.70 29.25
CA ILE A 247 -3.88 -36.42 28.89
C ILE A 247 -2.64 -35.54 29.07
N GLY A 248 -2.74 -34.24 28.74
CA GLY A 248 -1.67 -33.28 28.94
C GLY A 248 -1.36 -33.03 30.41
N GLU A 249 -2.41 -32.93 31.24
CA GLU A 249 -2.26 -32.81 32.70
C GLU A 249 -1.59 -34.05 33.29
N GLU A 250 -2.01 -35.26 32.90
CA GLU A 250 -1.41 -36.52 33.36
C GLU A 250 0.07 -36.66 32.94
N ILE A 251 0.42 -36.22 31.72
CA ILE A 251 1.81 -36.21 31.26
C ILE A 251 2.65 -35.23 32.10
N LYS A 252 2.10 -34.04 32.41
CA LYS A 252 2.81 -33.02 33.17
C LYS A 252 3.09 -33.47 34.60
N GLU A 253 2.09 -34.07 35.26
CA GLU A 253 2.21 -34.62 36.62
C GLU A 253 3.28 -35.72 36.67
N LYS A 254 3.29 -36.65 35.71
CA LYS A 254 4.31 -37.71 35.62
C LYS A 254 5.71 -37.18 35.35
N VAL A 255 5.84 -36.09 34.59
CA VAL A 255 7.14 -35.46 34.33
C VAL A 255 7.65 -34.77 35.59
N GLU A 256 6.79 -34.10 36.36
CA GLU A 256 7.17 -33.51 37.65
C GLU A 256 7.61 -34.58 38.66
N GLU A 257 6.89 -35.70 38.75
CA GLU A 257 7.25 -36.84 39.63
C GLU A 257 8.60 -37.50 39.25
N LEU A 258 9.01 -37.42 37.98
CA LEU A 258 10.31 -37.93 37.51
C LEU A 258 11.49 -36.96 37.74
N ILE A 259 11.20 -35.70 38.03
CA ILE A 259 12.20 -34.64 38.23
C ILE A 259 12.45 -34.39 39.73
N GLU A 260 11.52 -34.75 40.61
CA GLU A 260 11.72 -34.84 42.07
C GLU A 260 12.55 -36.07 42.50
#